data_AF-A0A561WXK6-F1
#
_entry.id   AF-A0A561WXK6-F1
#
_cell.length_a   1.000
_cell.length_b   1.000
_cell.length_c   1.000
_cell.angle_alpha   90.00
_cell.angle_beta   90.00
_cell.angle_gamma   90.00
#
_symmetry.space_group_name_H-M   'P 1'
#
loop_
_entity.id
_entity.type
_entity.pdbx_description
1 polymer ?
#
loop_
_entity_poly.entity_id
_entity_poly.type
_entity_poly.pdbx_seq_one_letter_code
_entity_poly.pdbx_strand_id
1 'polypeptide(L)'
;MSAPFRPGPPPGARPGPPPAARPGPPPRPGPPPTGYEDVEEAHHPAVDAAVQAMINAEGLPPADQIAQYEAAYQTLRETLATIDQA
;
A
#
# COMPACT_ATOMS: atom_id res chain seq x y z
N MET A 1 4.69 71.17 -20.00
CA MET A 1 3.74 71.14 -18.86
C MET A 1 3.36 69.70 -18.58
N SER A 2 3.53 69.27 -17.34
CA SER A 2 3.48 67.87 -16.86
C SER A 2 2.04 67.39 -16.65
N ALA A 3 1.70 66.17 -17.07
CA ALA A 3 0.43 65.55 -16.73
C ALA A 3 0.51 64.88 -15.34
N PRO A 4 -0.57 64.88 -14.52
CA PRO A 4 -0.52 64.33 -13.17
C PRO A 4 -0.44 62.80 -13.19
N PHE A 5 0.54 62.27 -12.44
CA PHE A 5 0.68 60.86 -12.11
C PHE A 5 -0.54 60.41 -11.29
N ARG A 6 -1.35 59.49 -11.82
CA ARG A 6 -2.43 58.83 -11.05
C ARG A 6 -1.90 57.51 -10.51
N PRO A 7 -1.83 57.32 -9.18
CA PRO A 7 -1.54 56.02 -8.59
C PRO A 7 -2.63 55.01 -8.99
N GLY A 8 -2.23 53.83 -9.46
CA GLY A 8 -3.16 52.73 -9.77
C GLY A 8 -3.81 52.16 -8.50
N PRO A 9 -4.98 51.51 -8.63
CA PRO A 9 -5.66 50.88 -7.49
C PRO A 9 -4.81 49.75 -6.89
N PRO A 10 -4.93 49.47 -5.58
CA PRO A 10 -4.20 48.38 -4.93
C PRO A 10 -4.58 47.03 -5.54
N PRO A 11 -3.65 46.07 -5.64
CA PRO A 11 -3.99 44.70 -6.06
C PRO A 11 -5.05 44.13 -5.11
N GLY A 12 -6.26 43.96 -5.63
CA GLY A 12 -7.36 43.35 -4.88
C GLY A 12 -6.98 41.95 -4.42
N ALA A 13 -7.31 41.64 -3.16
CA ALA A 13 -7.24 40.29 -2.63
C ALA A 13 -8.09 39.38 -3.52
N ARG A 14 -7.44 38.54 -4.32
CA ARG A 14 -8.12 37.48 -5.08
C ARG A 14 -8.58 36.43 -4.07
N PRO A 15 -9.87 36.08 -4.01
CA PRO A 15 -10.32 34.89 -3.30
C PRO A 15 -9.56 33.68 -3.85
N GLY A 16 -8.97 32.89 -2.95
CA GLY A 16 -8.27 31.66 -3.33
C GLY A 16 -9.21 30.67 -4.02
N PRO A 17 -8.68 29.72 -4.81
CA PRO A 17 -9.49 28.67 -5.41
C PRO A 17 -10.22 27.85 -4.33
N PRO A 18 -11.42 27.31 -4.62
CA PRO A 18 -12.14 26.48 -3.67
C PRO A 18 -11.32 25.22 -3.32
N PRO A 19 -11.43 24.69 -2.09
CA PRO A 19 -10.75 23.45 -1.73
C PRO A 19 -11.26 22.33 -2.64
N ALA A 20 -10.34 21.68 -3.35
CA ALA A 20 -10.64 20.47 -4.10
C ALA A 20 -11.22 19.44 -3.13
N ALA A 21 -12.41 18.92 -3.43
CA ALA A 21 -12.95 17.76 -2.73
C ALA A 21 -11.96 16.61 -2.89
N ARG A 22 -11.22 16.32 -1.83
CA ARG A 22 -10.36 15.14 -1.78
C ARG A 22 -11.27 13.91 -1.92
N PRO A 23 -11.00 12.99 -2.85
CA PRO A 23 -11.62 11.67 -2.80
C PRO A 23 -11.43 11.09 -1.39
N GLY A 24 -12.52 10.60 -0.81
CA GLY A 24 -12.48 9.97 0.51
C GLY A 24 -11.51 8.79 0.53
N PRO A 25 -11.00 8.39 1.72
CA PRO A 25 -10.17 7.20 1.84
C PRO A 25 -10.92 5.97 1.29
N PRO A 26 -10.21 5.02 0.65
CA PRO A 26 -10.83 3.79 0.18
C PRO A 26 -11.48 3.02 1.34
N PRO A 27 -12.55 2.25 1.08
CA PRO A 27 -13.18 1.44 2.12
C PRO A 27 -12.15 0.50 2.74
N ARG A 28 -12.08 0.52 4.07
CA ARG A 28 -11.23 -0.40 4.83
C ARG A 28 -11.72 -1.83 4.56
N PRO A 29 -10.85 -2.79 4.22
CA PRO A 29 -11.23 -4.20 4.21
C PRO A 29 -11.84 -4.54 5.57
N GLY A 30 -13.04 -5.16 5.55
CA GLY A 30 -13.66 -5.67 6.77
C GLY A 30 -12.76 -6.70 7.45
N PRO A 31 -13.00 -7.01 8.74
CA PRO A 31 -12.31 -8.12 9.39
C PRO A 31 -12.51 -9.40 8.55
N PRO A 32 -11.46 -10.22 8.37
CA PRO A 32 -11.61 -11.48 7.65
C PRO A 32 -12.66 -12.36 8.35
N PRO A 33 -13.39 -13.21 7.60
CA PRO A 33 -14.34 -14.13 8.20
C PRO A 33 -13.61 -15.04 9.20
N THR A 34 -14.06 -15.04 10.45
CA THR A 34 -13.70 -16.01 11.48
C THR A 34 -14.30 -17.36 11.07
N GLY A 35 -13.50 -18.19 10.41
CA GLY A 35 -13.87 -19.51 9.92
C GLY A 35 -12.69 -20.47 9.85
N TYR A 36 -11.68 -20.28 10.71
CA TYR A 36 -10.45 -21.08 10.77
C TYR A 36 -10.21 -21.71 12.15
N GLU A 37 -11.23 -21.79 13.01
CA GLU A 37 -11.11 -22.30 14.40
C GLU A 37 -10.78 -23.81 14.50
N ASP A 38 -10.48 -24.51 13.41
CA ASP A 38 -9.97 -25.90 13.42
C ASP A 38 -8.75 -26.11 12.49
N VAL A 39 -8.03 -25.03 12.15
CA VAL A 39 -6.74 -25.10 11.42
C VAL A 39 -5.64 -24.32 12.18
N GLU A 40 -5.91 -23.86 13.40
CA GLU A 40 -4.95 -23.09 14.21
C GLU A 40 -3.64 -23.86 14.51
N GLU A 41 -3.63 -25.19 14.39
CA GLU A 41 -2.42 -26.00 14.59
C GLU A 41 -1.57 -26.20 13.30
N ALA A 42 -2.08 -25.82 12.12
CA ALA A 42 -1.39 -26.01 10.83
C ALA A 42 -1.24 -24.73 9.98
N HIS A 43 -1.64 -23.57 10.49
CA HIS A 43 -1.36 -22.29 9.82
C HIS A 43 0.07 -21.83 10.13
N HIS A 44 0.87 -21.64 9.09
CA HIS A 44 2.20 -21.09 9.19
C HIS A 44 2.16 -19.61 8.79
N PRO A 45 2.14 -18.65 9.75
CA PRO A 45 1.94 -17.24 9.43
C PRO A 45 3.01 -16.66 8.50
N ALA A 46 4.23 -17.23 8.52
CA ALA A 46 5.29 -16.88 7.58
C ALA A 46 4.96 -17.30 6.14
N VAL A 47 4.36 -18.49 5.96
CA VAL A 47 3.92 -18.98 4.65
C VAL A 47 2.75 -18.14 4.13
N ASP A 48 1.78 -17.80 4.99
CA ASP A 48 0.65 -16.93 4.61
C ASP A 48 1.13 -15.55 4.14
N ALA A 49 2.09 -14.96 4.85
CA ALA A 49 2.71 -13.70 4.46
C ALA A 49 3.47 -13.80 3.13
N ALA A 50 4.19 -14.91 2.89
CA ALA A 50 4.91 -15.16 1.64
C ALA A 50 3.94 -15.29 0.44
N VAL A 51 2.84 -16.01 0.61
CA VAL A 51 1.79 -16.14 -0.43
C VAL A 51 1.18 -14.77 -0.74
N GLN A 52 0.86 -13.99 0.29
CA GLN A 52 0.32 -12.64 0.08
C GLN A 52 1.34 -11.72 -0.63
N ALA A 53 2.63 -11.84 -0.31
CA ALA A 53 3.69 -11.09 -0.97
C ALA A 53 3.80 -11.45 -2.47
N MET A 54 3.68 -12.73 -2.82
CA MET A 54 3.67 -13.18 -4.22
C MET A 54 2.47 -12.63 -5.00
N ILE A 55 1.28 -12.59 -4.40
CA ILE A 55 0.09 -11.97 -5.00
C ILE A 55 0.33 -10.47 -5.26
N ASN A 56 0.94 -9.77 -4.31
CA ASN A 56 1.28 -8.36 -4.46
C ASN A 56 2.37 -8.14 -5.54
N ALA A 57 3.20 -9.15 -5.80
CA ALA A 57 4.32 -9.08 -6.73
C ALA A 57 3.89 -9.19 -8.20
N GLU A 58 2.70 -9.69 -8.52
CA GLU A 58 2.25 -9.94 -9.90
C GLU A 58 2.33 -8.69 -10.82
N GLY A 59 2.16 -7.50 -10.25
CA GLY A 59 2.25 -6.23 -10.97
C GLY A 59 3.65 -5.61 -11.03
N LEU A 60 4.66 -6.21 -10.39
CA LEU A 60 6.01 -5.65 -10.29
C LEU A 60 6.85 -5.93 -11.55
N PRO A 61 7.94 -5.16 -11.79
CA PRO A 61 8.94 -5.51 -12.79
C PRO A 61 9.52 -6.90 -12.56
N PRO A 62 9.97 -7.62 -13.61
CA PRO A 62 10.47 -8.99 -13.48
C PRO A 62 11.61 -9.17 -12.46
N ALA A 63 12.49 -8.17 -12.32
CA ALA A 63 13.57 -8.22 -11.33
C ALA A 63 13.05 -8.27 -9.89
N ASP A 64 11.99 -7.50 -9.60
CA ASP A 64 11.36 -7.47 -8.29
C ASP A 64 10.50 -8.71 -8.05
N GLN A 65 9.86 -9.25 -9.10
CA GLN A 65 9.16 -10.53 -9.01
C GLN A 65 10.11 -11.66 -8.60
N ILE A 66 11.29 -11.76 -9.24
CA ILE A 66 12.30 -12.77 -8.92
C ILE A 66 12.68 -12.69 -7.44
N ALA A 67 12.96 -11.49 -6.93
CA ALA A 67 13.30 -11.31 -5.52
C ALA A 67 12.19 -11.79 -4.57
N GLN A 68 10.92 -11.59 -4.92
CA GLN A 68 9.77 -12.06 -4.13
C GLN A 68 9.60 -13.58 -4.20
N TYR A 69 9.79 -14.20 -5.36
CA TYR A 69 9.74 -15.67 -5.49
C TYR A 69 10.88 -16.35 -4.72
N GLU A 70 12.09 -15.78 -4.75
CA GLU A 70 13.24 -16.29 -3.99
C GLU A 70 13.01 -16.20 -2.48
N ALA A 71 12.51 -15.06 -2.01
CA ALA A 71 12.15 -14.88 -0.61
C ALA A 71 11.07 -15.87 -0.16
N ALA A 72 10.01 -16.04 -0.97
CA ALA A 72 8.96 -17.01 -0.68
C ALA A 72 9.51 -18.45 -0.63
N TYR A 73 10.35 -18.83 -1.59
CA TYR A 73 10.99 -20.14 -1.60
C TYR A 73 11.81 -20.40 -0.33
N GLN A 74 12.59 -19.41 0.12
CA GLN A 74 13.35 -19.53 1.37
C GLN A 74 12.42 -19.78 2.56
N THR A 75 11.33 -19.01 2.68
CA THR A 75 10.35 -19.16 3.77
C THR A 75 9.69 -20.54 3.76
N LEU A 76 9.29 -21.03 2.58
CA LEU A 76 8.70 -22.37 2.46
C LEU A 76 9.69 -23.45 2.89
N ARG A 77 10.95 -23.34 2.47
CA ARG A 77 12.01 -24.29 2.86
C ARG A 77 12.26 -24.30 4.36
N GLU A 78 12.34 -23.13 4.99
CA GLU A 78 12.54 -23.00 6.44
C GLU A 78 11.35 -23.58 7.23
N THR A 79 10.13 -23.35 6.75
CA THR A 79 8.92 -23.89 7.37
C THR A 79 8.89 -25.41 7.29
N LEU A 80 9.17 -25.99 6.11
CA LEU A 80 9.26 -27.44 5.93
C LEU A 80 10.34 -28.06 6.82
N ALA A 81 11.51 -27.41 6.93
CA ALA A 81 12.57 -27.88 7.82
C ALA A 81 12.14 -27.87 9.30
N THR A 82 11.35 -26.88 9.71
CA THR A 82 10.82 -26.78 11.08
C THR A 82 9.81 -27.89 11.36
N ILE A 83 8.93 -28.20 10.40
CA ILE A 83 7.95 -29.29 10.52
C ILE A 83 8.66 -30.66 10.60
N ASP A 84 9.68 -30.87 9.78
CA ASP A 84 10.44 -32.14 9.75
C ASP A 84 11.21 -32.41 11.06
N GLN A 85 11.52 -31.35 11.82
CA GLN A 85 12.24 -31.42 13.10
C GLN A 85 11.33 -31.55 14.33
N ALA A 86 10.01 -31.37 14.16
CA ALA A 86 9.02 -31.44 15.24
C ALA A 86 8.59 -32.89 15.53
#